data_AF-A0A3S4FMP8-F1
#
_entry.id   AF-A0A3S4FMP8-F1
#
_cell.length_a   1.000
_cell.length_b   1.000
_cell.length_c   1.000
_cell.angle_alpha   90.00
_cell.angle_beta   90.00
_cell.angle_gamma   90.00
#
_symmetry.space_group_name_H-M   'P 1'
#
loop_
_entity.id
_entity.type
_entity.pdbx_description
1 polymer ?
#
loop_
_entity_poly.entity_id
_entity_poly.type
_entity_poly.pdbx_seq_one_letter_code
_entity_poly.pdbx_strand_id
1 'polypeptide(L)'
;FDNALEFLTQGGYSLAHAMMMLIPEAWAGNKLMDQDRKAFYEYHAALMEPWDGPAAVAFTDGRQIGATLDRNGLRPARYIVTDDDRVIMA
;
A
#
# COMPACT_ATOMS: atom_id res chain seq x y z
N PHE A 1 6.93 -11.55 -0.05
CA PHE A 1 6.23 -10.29 0.29
C PHE A 1 6.56 -9.89 1.72
N ASP A 2 6.13 -10.68 2.71
CA ASP A 2 6.34 -10.41 4.15
C ASP A 2 7.80 -10.08 4.53
N ASN A 3 8.76 -10.96 4.23
CA ASN A 3 10.19 -10.71 4.51
C ASN A 3 10.74 -9.42 3.88
N ALA A 4 10.24 -9.03 2.69
CA ALA A 4 10.70 -7.82 2.01
C ALA A 4 10.12 -6.57 2.69
N LEU A 5 8.85 -6.62 3.09
CA LEU A 5 8.20 -5.56 3.88
C LEU A 5 8.88 -5.42 5.24
N GLU A 6 9.16 -6.52 5.92
CA GLU A 6 9.89 -6.53 7.19
C GLU A 6 11.29 -5.92 7.02
N PHE A 7 12.03 -6.33 5.98
CA PHE A 7 13.36 -5.78 5.70
C PHE A 7 13.33 -4.25 5.49
N LEU A 8 12.38 -3.74 4.70
CA LEU A 8 12.25 -2.30 4.46
C LEU A 8 11.86 -1.53 5.73
N THR A 9 10.92 -2.05 6.52
CA THR A 9 10.48 -1.41 7.76
C THR A 9 11.59 -1.39 8.81
N GLN A 10 12.32 -2.50 9.00
CA GLN A 10 13.51 -2.55 9.86
C GLN A 10 14.65 -1.67 9.32
N GLY A 11 14.69 -1.45 8.00
CA GLY A 11 15.61 -0.53 7.33
C GLY A 11 15.29 0.96 7.51
N GLY A 12 14.20 1.29 8.22
CA GLY A 12 13.83 2.67 8.59
C GLY A 12 12.74 3.30 7.72
N TYR A 13 12.18 2.58 6.76
CA TYR A 13 10.98 3.05 6.06
C TYR A 13 9.76 2.93 6.97
N SER A 14 8.86 3.92 6.93
CA SER A 14 7.55 3.75 7.57
C SER A 14 6.77 2.62 6.89
N LEU A 15 5.87 1.97 7.63
CA LEU A 15 5.06 0.86 7.12
C LEU A 15 4.30 1.23 5.85
N ALA A 16 3.64 2.40 5.84
CA ALA A 16 2.92 2.91 4.68
C ALA A 16 3.85 3.17 3.48
N HIS A 17 5.04 3.74 3.71
CA HIS A 17 6.02 3.98 2.65
C HIS A 17 6.47 2.67 2.01
N ALA A 18 6.89 1.69 2.82
CA ALA A 18 7.35 0.39 2.34
C ALA A 18 6.24 -0.32 1.55
N MET A 19 4.99 -0.25 2.02
CA MET A 19 3.84 -0.79 1.30
C MET A 19 3.61 -0.09 -0.05
N MET A 20 3.71 1.23 -0.11
CA MET A 20 3.56 1.99 -1.36
C MET A 20 4.71 1.73 -2.35
N MET A 21 5.89 1.34 -1.89
CA MET A 21 6.98 0.88 -2.75
C MET A 21 6.72 -0.51 -3.33
N LEU A 22 6.28 -1.46 -2.50
CA LEU A 22 6.05 -2.85 -2.93
C LEU A 22 4.78 -3.01 -3.77
N ILE A 23 3.69 -2.37 -3.37
CA ILE A 23 2.37 -2.40 -4.04
C ILE A 23 1.94 -0.96 -4.34
N PRO A 24 2.52 -0.31 -5.38
CA PRO A 24 2.18 1.05 -5.74
C PRO A 24 0.75 1.15 -6.34
N GLU A 25 0.07 2.27 -6.09
CA GLU A 25 -1.18 2.61 -6.77
C GLU A 25 -0.99 2.70 -8.29
N ALA A 26 -2.09 2.62 -9.06
CA ALA A 26 -2.08 2.97 -10.48
C ALA A 26 -1.82 4.48 -10.68
N TRP A 27 -0.54 4.86 -10.73
CA TRP A 27 -0.08 6.24 -10.77
C TRP A 27 0.21 6.76 -12.18
N ALA A 28 0.70 5.89 -13.08
CA ALA A 28 1.05 6.26 -14.44
C ALA A 28 -0.19 6.72 -15.22
N GLY A 29 -0.17 7.96 -15.72
CA GLY A 29 -1.29 8.56 -16.46
C GLY A 29 -2.51 8.95 -15.62
N ASN A 30 -2.46 8.80 -14.29
CA ASN A 30 -3.58 9.14 -13.41
C ASN A 30 -3.75 10.66 -13.29
N LYS A 31 -4.74 11.24 -13.99
CA LYS A 31 -4.96 12.70 -14.00
C LYS A 31 -5.49 13.27 -12.67
N LEU A 32 -6.08 12.42 -11.83
CA LEU A 32 -6.67 12.82 -10.54
C LEU A 32 -5.67 12.78 -9.39
N MET A 33 -4.52 12.12 -9.60
CA MET A 33 -3.48 12.01 -8.59
C MET A 33 -2.66 13.31 -8.50
N ASP A 34 -2.43 13.75 -7.27
CA ASP A 34 -1.58 14.89 -6.93
C ASP A 34 -0.14 14.76 -7.45
N GLN A 35 0.52 15.89 -7.72
CA GLN A 35 1.86 15.91 -8.32
C GLN A 35 2.92 15.33 -7.38
N ASP A 36 2.87 15.63 -6.08
CA ASP A 36 3.87 15.13 -5.13
C ASP A 36 3.77 13.61 -4.99
N ARG A 37 2.54 13.09 -5.00
CA ARG A 37 2.30 11.63 -4.95
C ARG A 37 2.76 10.92 -6.24
N LYS A 38 2.61 11.55 -7.41
CA LYS A 38 3.18 11.04 -8.66
C LYS A 38 4.70 11.00 -8.62
N ALA A 39 5.32 12.10 -8.19
CA ALA A 39 6.78 12.20 -8.08
C ALA A 39 7.33 11.15 -7.09
N PHE A 40 6.62 10.91 -5.99
CA PHE A 40 6.93 9.82 -5.07
C PHE A 40 6.96 8.47 -5.79
N TYR A 41 5.92 8.11 -6.55
CA TYR A 41 5.89 6.82 -7.24
C TYR A 41 6.90 6.74 -8.38
N GLU A 42 7.12 7.82 -9.13
CA GLU A 42 8.10 7.87 -10.21
C GLU A 42 9.52 7.64 -9.69
N TYR A 43 9.89 8.26 -8.56
CA TYR A 43 11.18 8.03 -7.91
C TYR A 43 11.35 6.57 -7.49
N HIS A 44 10.35 5.98 -6.84
CA HIS A 44 10.45 4.61 -6.33
C HIS A 44 10.34 3.54 -7.41
N ALA A 45 9.69 3.83 -8.55
CA ALA A 45 9.58 2.90 -9.67
C ALA A 45 10.95 2.53 -10.30
N ALA A 46 11.97 3.39 -10.12
CA ALA A 46 13.34 3.09 -10.52
C ALA A 46 14.11 2.22 -9.51
N LEU A 47 13.62 2.12 -8.27
CA LEU A 47 14.29 1.45 -7.15
C LEU A 47 13.70 0.07 -6.81
N MET A 48 12.41 -0.11 -7.04
CA MET A 48 11.67 -1.33 -6.71
C MET A 48 10.72 -1.65 -7.85
N GLU A 49 10.86 -2.84 -8.44
CA GLU A 49 9.83 -3.34 -9.34
C GLU A 49 8.55 -3.62 -8.56
N PRO A 50 7.38 -3.29 -9.11
CA PRO A 50 6.13 -3.56 -8.41
C PRO A 50 5.86 -5.06 -8.24
N TRP A 51 5.38 -5.43 -7.06
CA TRP A 51 4.99 -6.80 -6.76
C TRP A 51 3.53 -7.01 -7.19
N ASP A 52 3.33 -7.13 -8.50
CA ASP A 52 2.02 -7.26 -9.12
C ASP A 52 1.40 -8.66 -8.94
N GLY A 53 0.07 -8.70 -8.99
CA GLY A 53 -0.76 -9.90 -8.85
C GLY A 53 -2.05 -9.60 -8.05
N PRO A 54 -3.11 -10.40 -8.17
CA PRO A 54 -4.35 -10.16 -7.42
C PRO A 54 -4.13 -10.21 -5.91
N ALA A 55 -4.25 -9.07 -5.22
CA ALA A 55 -3.95 -8.98 -3.81
C ALA A 55 -4.92 -8.03 -3.06
N ALA A 56 -5.38 -8.50 -1.91
CA ALA A 56 -5.92 -7.68 -0.84
C ALA A 56 -5.06 -7.95 0.39
N VAL A 57 -4.35 -6.94 0.87
CA VAL A 57 -3.34 -7.09 1.92
C VAL A 57 -3.75 -6.27 3.12
N ALA A 58 -3.83 -6.91 4.28
CA ALA A 58 -3.86 -6.25 5.59
C ALA A 58 -2.47 -6.38 6.22
N PHE A 59 -1.97 -5.29 6.82
CA PHE A 59 -0.62 -5.21 7.35
C PHE A 59 -0.56 -4.37 8.62
N THR A 60 0.41 -4.64 9.49
CA THR A 60 0.62 -3.93 10.75
C THR A 60 2.07 -4.02 11.22
N ASP A 61 2.53 -2.99 11.93
CA ASP A 61 3.80 -2.97 12.67
C ASP A 61 3.58 -3.05 14.20
N GLY A 62 2.35 -3.37 14.64
CA GLY A 62 1.94 -3.37 16.04
C GLY A 62 1.55 -1.99 16.59
N ARG A 63 1.75 -0.91 15.83
CA ARG A 63 1.35 0.46 16.19
C ARG A 63 0.34 1.06 15.22
N GLN A 64 0.47 0.75 13.94
CA GLN A 64 -0.45 1.09 12.86
C GLN A 64 -0.99 -0.19 12.23
N ILE A 65 -2.26 -0.15 11.81
CA ILE A 65 -2.86 -1.16 10.93
C ILE A 65 -3.26 -0.46 9.63
N GLY A 66 -3.04 -1.12 8.51
CA GLY A 66 -3.47 -0.65 7.20
C GLY A 66 -3.93 -1.81 6.32
N ALA A 67 -4.61 -1.47 5.24
CA ALA A 67 -4.95 -2.42 4.20
C ALA A 67 -4.94 -1.74 2.83
N THR A 68 -4.57 -2.50 1.80
CA THR A 68 -4.52 -2.02 0.42
C THR A 68 -4.89 -3.12 -0.56
N LEU A 69 -5.29 -2.72 -1.75
CA LEU A 69 -5.44 -3.60 -2.91
C LEU A 69 -4.23 -3.48 -3.82
N ASP A 70 -4.06 -4.48 -4.69
CA ASP A 70 -3.22 -4.35 -5.88
C ASP A 70 -3.72 -3.21 -6.78
N ARG A 71 -2.85 -2.71 -7.66
CA ARG A 71 -3.14 -1.54 -8.52
C ARG A 71 -4.41 -1.68 -9.37
N ASN A 72 -4.87 -2.91 -9.63
CA ASN A 72 -6.04 -3.20 -10.46
C ASN A 72 -7.28 -3.58 -9.64
N GLY A 73 -7.16 -3.71 -8.31
CA GLY A 73 -8.28 -4.03 -7.42
C GLY A 73 -8.90 -5.41 -7.71
N LEU A 74 -8.07 -6.43 -7.96
CA LEU A 74 -8.54 -7.73 -8.44
C LEU A 74 -9.09 -8.64 -7.34
N ARG A 75 -8.98 -8.23 -6.07
CA ARG A 75 -9.59 -8.89 -4.92
C ARG A 75 -10.64 -7.97 -4.28
N PRO A 76 -11.80 -8.53 -3.84
CA PRO A 76 -12.76 -7.73 -3.10
C PRO A 76 -12.16 -7.30 -1.77
N ALA A 77 -12.47 -6.06 -1.38
CA ALA A 77 -12.22 -5.53 -0.05
C ALA A 77 -13.35 -4.55 0.28
N ARG A 78 -14.06 -4.79 1.38
CA ARG A 78 -15.07 -3.90 1.93
C ARG A 78 -14.71 -3.58 3.36
N TYR A 79 -14.99 -2.36 3.79
CA TYR A 79 -14.87 -1.99 5.19
C TYR A 79 -16.14 -1.31 5.68
N ILE A 80 -16.39 -1.46 6.99
CA ILE A 80 -17.39 -0.69 7.73
C ILE A 80 -16.71 -0.02 8.91
N VAL A 81 -17.20 1.16 9.27
CA VAL A 81 -16.85 1.86 10.51
C VAL A 81 -18.09 1.83 11.39
N THR A 82 -17.96 1.29 12.60
CA THR A 82 -19.04 1.24 13.58
C THR A 82 -19.16 2.57 14.33
N ASP A 83 -20.26 2.75 15.04
CA ASP A 83 -20.50 3.90 15.91
C ASP A 83 -19.59 3.93 17.15
N ASP A 84 -19.02 2.78 17.53
CA ASP A 84 -17.98 2.65 18.56
C ASP A 84 -16.54 2.66 18.00
N ASP A 85 -16.34 3.33 16.86
CA ASP A 85 -15.05 3.59 16.20
C ASP A 85 -14.24 2.34 15.82
N ARG A 86 -14.90 1.18 15.60
CA ARG A 86 -14.22 0.00 15.06
C ARG A 86 -14.23 0.02 13.55
N VAL A 87 -13.08 -0.28 12.98
CA VAL A 87 -12.93 -0.55 11.54
C VAL A 87 -12.91 -2.06 11.34
N ILE A 88 -13.87 -2.59 10.58
CA ILE A 88 -13.93 -4.01 10.20
C ILE A 88 -13.78 -4.09 8.69
N MET A 89 -12.82 -4.88 8.21
CA MET A 89 -12.55 -5.06 6.79
C MET A 89 -12.52 -6.55 6.41
N ALA A 90 -13.08 -6.89 5.24
CA ALA A 90 -13.04 -8.23 4.63
C ALA A 90 -13.10 -8.18 3.10
#